data_AF-A0A099YWK7-F1
#
_entry.id   AF-A0A099YWK7-F1
#
_cell.length_a   1.000
_cell.length_b   1.000
_cell.length_c   1.000
_cell.angle_alpha   90.00
_cell.angle_beta   90.00
_cell.angle_gamma   90.00
#
_symmetry.space_group_name_H-M   'P 1'
#
loop_
_entity.id
_entity.type
_entity.pdbx_description
1 polymer ?
#
loop_
_entity_poly.entity_id
_entity_poly.type
_entity_poly.pdbx_seq_one_letter_code
_entity_poly.pdbx_strand_id
1 'polypeptide(L)'
;STKTASEPPLAPPVSEEEDEEDEEEEDDNEPPPVIAPRPEHTKSIYTRSVIEPVAAPAPAKEATTPQPENSNTNTLYRNTDRQRKKSKMTDEEILEKLRSIVSVGDPKKKYTRFEKIGQGASGTVYTAIDIATGQEVAIKQMNLQQQPKKELIINEILVMRENKNPNIVNYLDSYLVGDELWVVMEYLAGGSLTDVVTETCMDEGQIAAVCRECLQALDFLHSNQVIHRDIKSDNILLGMDGSVKLTDFGFCAQITPEQSKRSTMVGTPYWMAPEVVTRKAYGPKVDIWSLGIMAIEMVEGEPPYLNENPLRVRGMSASNAASKTPWERLLSPPLRPLAEMDVDRRGSAKELLQHPFLKLAKPLSSLTPLIIAAKEAIKNSSR
;
A
#
# COMPACT_ATOMS: atom_id res chain seq x y z
N SER A 1 0.10 -28.43 101.21
CA SER A 1 -1.32 -28.77 101.09
C SER A 1 -1.76 -28.66 99.64
N THR A 2 -2.57 -29.64 99.23
CA THR A 2 -3.09 -30.09 97.92
C THR A 2 -3.60 -29.11 96.85
N LYS A 3 -3.27 -29.47 95.58
CA LYS A 3 -4.05 -29.48 94.29
C LYS A 3 -4.57 -28.13 93.74
N THR A 4 -4.60 -27.82 92.43
CA THR A 4 -4.92 -28.58 91.18
C THR A 4 -4.41 -27.81 89.94
N ALA A 5 -4.33 -28.48 88.77
CA ALA A 5 -3.87 -27.96 87.48
C ALA A 5 -4.99 -27.35 86.59
N SER A 6 -4.64 -26.41 85.69
CA SER A 6 -5.40 -26.05 84.46
C SER A 6 -4.60 -25.14 83.50
N GLU A 7 -5.00 -25.17 82.22
CA GLU A 7 -4.38 -24.81 80.92
C GLU A 7 -3.86 -23.36 80.67
N PRO A 8 -3.05 -23.14 79.60
CA PRO A 8 -2.58 -21.82 79.15
C PRO A 8 -3.55 -21.11 78.16
N PRO A 9 -3.49 -19.77 78.02
CA PRO A 9 -4.56 -18.98 77.44
C PRO A 9 -4.51 -18.82 75.91
N LEU A 10 -5.71 -18.79 75.31
CA LEU A 10 -6.00 -18.41 73.91
C LEU A 10 -5.99 -16.89 73.68
N ALA A 11 -5.59 -16.50 72.47
CA ALA A 11 -5.56 -15.15 71.92
C ALA A 11 -6.97 -14.61 71.55
N PRO A 12 -7.15 -13.27 71.41
CA PRO A 12 -8.47 -12.62 71.34
C PRO A 12 -9.13 -12.74 69.95
N PRO A 13 -10.46 -12.51 69.85
CA PRO A 13 -11.23 -12.78 68.65
C PRO A 13 -11.09 -11.67 67.60
N VAL A 14 -11.08 -12.08 66.33
CA VAL A 14 -11.17 -11.22 65.15
C VAL A 14 -12.66 -10.94 64.89
N SER A 15 -13.01 -9.66 64.76
CA SER A 15 -14.34 -9.18 64.39
C SER A 15 -14.63 -9.49 62.92
N GLU A 16 -15.78 -10.10 62.68
CA GLU A 16 -16.41 -10.28 61.37
C GLU A 16 -16.99 -8.93 60.93
N GLU A 17 -16.39 -8.31 59.92
CA GLU A 17 -17.03 -7.27 59.10
C GLU A 17 -17.31 -7.92 57.74
N GLU A 18 -18.60 -8.05 57.43
CA GLU A 18 -19.11 -8.47 56.13
C GLU A 18 -18.95 -7.29 55.16
N ASP A 19 -17.89 -7.31 54.35
CA ASP A 19 -17.78 -6.46 53.16
C ASP A 19 -18.54 -7.14 52.00
N GLU A 20 -19.78 -6.70 51.79
CA GLU A 20 -20.49 -6.91 50.53
C GLU A 20 -19.80 -6.03 49.45
N GLU A 21 -18.85 -6.60 48.71
CA GLU A 21 -18.35 -5.99 47.47
C GLU A 21 -19.39 -6.21 46.37
N ASP A 22 -20.23 -5.20 46.14
CA ASP A 22 -21.03 -5.05 44.93
C ASP A 22 -20.07 -4.97 43.72
N GLU A 23 -19.93 -6.06 42.96
CA GLU A 23 -19.31 -6.06 41.63
C GLU A 23 -20.23 -5.27 40.67
N GLU A 24 -20.02 -3.96 40.58
CA GLU A 24 -20.52 -3.16 39.46
C GLU A 24 -19.81 -3.63 38.18
N GLU A 25 -20.45 -4.54 37.44
CA GLU A 25 -20.13 -4.75 36.02
C GLU A 25 -20.41 -3.43 35.27
N GLU A 26 -19.38 -2.60 35.10
CA GLU A 26 -19.40 -1.51 34.13
C GLU A 26 -19.55 -2.12 32.72
N ASP A 27 -20.80 -2.20 32.27
CA ASP A 27 -21.16 -2.41 30.86
C ASP A 27 -20.56 -1.25 30.05
N ASP A 28 -19.36 -1.48 29.49
CA ASP A 28 -18.63 -0.62 28.53
C ASP A 28 -19.42 -0.50 27.19
N ASN A 29 -20.66 -0.05 27.30
CA ASN A 29 -21.56 0.31 26.20
C ASN A 29 -21.48 1.82 25.94
N GLU A 30 -20.26 2.40 25.96
CA GLU A 30 -20.06 3.74 25.41
C GLU A 30 -20.38 3.69 23.90
N PRO A 31 -21.29 4.55 23.40
CA PRO A 31 -21.59 4.60 21.98
C PRO A 31 -20.30 4.95 21.21
N PRO A 32 -20.06 4.33 20.04
CA PRO A 32 -18.86 4.61 19.27
C PRO A 32 -18.76 6.12 18.99
N PRO A 33 -17.53 6.69 19.02
CA PRO A 33 -17.34 8.12 18.84
C PRO A 33 -17.99 8.57 17.54
N VAL A 34 -18.78 9.65 17.62
CA VAL A 34 -19.48 10.22 16.47
C VAL A 34 -18.45 10.62 15.42
N ILE A 35 -18.39 9.84 14.32
CA ILE A 35 -17.52 10.13 13.18
C ILE A 35 -18.02 11.45 12.57
N ALA A 36 -17.15 12.46 12.54
CA ALA A 36 -17.50 13.75 11.98
C ALA A 36 -17.91 13.58 10.50
N PRO A 37 -19.03 14.18 10.06
CA PRO A 37 -19.44 14.10 8.67
C PRO A 37 -18.40 14.75 7.77
N ARG A 38 -18.11 14.10 6.64
CA ARG A 38 -17.11 14.56 5.67
C ARG A 38 -17.44 15.98 5.15
N PRO A 39 -16.49 16.94 5.18
CA PRO A 39 -16.70 18.27 4.61
C PRO A 39 -17.06 18.19 3.12
N GLU A 40 -18.10 18.91 2.68
CA GLU A 40 -18.62 18.84 1.29
C GLU A 40 -17.55 19.06 0.21
N HIS A 41 -16.53 19.90 0.48
CA HIS A 41 -15.46 20.20 -0.48
C HIS A 41 -14.53 19.02 -0.77
N THR A 42 -14.55 17.99 0.07
CA THR A 42 -13.71 16.79 -0.12
C THR A 42 -14.41 15.72 -0.96
N LYS A 43 -15.75 15.77 -1.12
CA LYS A 43 -16.50 14.77 -1.91
C LYS A 43 -16.11 14.82 -3.39
N SER A 44 -15.33 13.84 -3.85
CA SER A 44 -14.86 13.78 -5.25
C SER A 44 -15.82 13.01 -6.14
N ILE A 45 -16.23 13.62 -7.26
CA ILE A 45 -17.10 12.99 -8.29
C ILE A 45 -16.41 11.83 -9.04
N TYR A 46 -15.09 11.67 -8.89
CA TYR A 46 -14.30 10.63 -9.57
C TYR A 46 -13.96 9.42 -8.69
N THR A 47 -14.28 9.47 -7.40
CA THR A 47 -14.02 8.39 -6.43
C THR A 47 -15.19 7.42 -6.24
N ARG A 48 -16.29 7.58 -6.99
CA ARG A 48 -17.27 6.49 -7.09
C ARG A 48 -16.56 5.27 -7.66
N SER A 49 -16.57 4.15 -6.94
CA SER A 49 -16.07 2.86 -7.39
C SER A 49 -16.60 2.56 -8.80
N VAL A 50 -15.80 2.85 -9.83
CA VAL A 50 -16.21 2.70 -11.23
C VAL A 50 -15.97 1.25 -11.61
N ILE A 51 -17.05 0.47 -11.53
CA ILE A 51 -17.15 -0.91 -12.05
C ILE A 51 -17.14 -0.93 -13.61
N GLU A 52 -16.95 0.21 -14.28
CA GLU A 52 -16.91 0.28 -15.75
C GLU A 52 -15.54 0.68 -16.32
N PRO A 53 -15.04 -0.04 -17.36
CA PRO A 53 -13.72 0.21 -17.93
C PRO A 53 -13.70 1.50 -18.76
N VAL A 54 -12.77 2.39 -18.44
CA VAL A 54 -12.42 3.52 -19.31
C VAL A 54 -11.78 2.97 -20.59
N ALA A 55 -12.42 3.24 -21.74
CA ALA A 55 -11.94 2.86 -23.05
C ALA A 55 -10.56 3.48 -23.36
N ALA A 56 -9.65 2.66 -23.91
CA ALA A 56 -8.33 3.10 -24.35
C ALA A 56 -8.43 4.10 -25.52
N PRO A 57 -7.61 5.17 -25.55
CA PRO A 57 -7.58 6.07 -26.69
C PRO A 57 -6.93 5.38 -27.91
N ALA A 58 -7.58 5.53 -29.07
CA ALA A 58 -7.14 5.01 -30.36
C ALA A 58 -5.80 5.64 -30.84
N PRO A 59 -5.00 4.93 -31.66
CA PRO A 59 -3.71 5.42 -32.12
C PRO A 59 -3.87 6.57 -33.12
N ALA A 60 -3.21 7.71 -32.83
CA ALA A 60 -3.16 8.86 -33.71
C ALA A 60 -2.35 8.53 -34.98
N LYS A 61 -2.93 8.82 -36.14
CA LYS A 61 -2.31 8.70 -37.46
C LYS A 61 -1.21 9.77 -37.62
N GLU A 62 -0.05 9.34 -38.09
CA GLU A 62 1.04 10.19 -38.54
C GLU A 62 0.56 11.09 -39.71
N ALA A 63 0.77 12.39 -39.55
CA ALA A 63 0.65 13.36 -40.64
C ALA A 63 2.05 13.86 -40.98
N THR A 64 2.54 13.44 -42.15
CA THR A 64 3.77 13.88 -42.79
C THR A 64 3.54 15.22 -43.50
N THR A 65 4.39 16.21 -43.23
CA THR A 65 4.67 17.28 -44.19
C THR A 65 6.15 17.71 -44.09
N PRO A 66 6.81 17.98 -45.23
CA PRO A 66 8.27 18.12 -45.31
C PRO A 66 8.72 19.59 -45.35
N GLN A 67 9.97 19.88 -44.95
CA GLN A 67 10.77 21.02 -45.44
C GLN A 67 12.26 20.93 -44.96
N PRO A 68 13.22 21.66 -45.57
CA PRO A 68 14.42 21.05 -46.15
C PRO A 68 15.76 21.50 -45.55
N GLU A 69 16.79 20.73 -45.95
CA GLU A 69 18.23 20.96 -46.07
C GLU A 69 18.88 22.24 -45.49
N ASN A 70 19.88 22.06 -44.61
CA ASN A 70 21.33 22.13 -44.89
C ASN A 70 22.11 22.67 -43.68
N SER A 71 23.11 21.92 -43.19
CA SER A 71 24.52 22.36 -43.08
C SER A 71 25.33 21.36 -42.26
N ASN A 72 26.38 20.83 -42.90
CA ASN A 72 27.45 20.02 -42.33
C ASN A 72 28.19 20.74 -41.19
N THR A 73 28.63 20.00 -40.16
CA THR A 73 30.07 19.77 -39.88
C THR A 73 30.30 18.93 -38.60
N ASN A 74 31.31 18.06 -38.71
CA ASN A 74 32.17 17.49 -37.66
C ASN A 74 31.68 16.32 -36.79
N THR A 75 31.97 15.13 -37.33
CA THR A 75 32.71 14.03 -36.68
C THR A 75 33.49 14.38 -35.42
N LEU A 76 33.23 13.65 -34.33
CA LEU A 76 34.19 12.90 -33.51
C LEU A 76 33.44 12.20 -32.35
N TYR A 77 34.01 11.12 -31.83
CA TYR A 77 33.47 10.18 -30.83
C TYR A 77 32.63 9.02 -31.36
N ARG A 78 33.28 8.22 -32.21
CA ARG A 78 33.11 6.77 -32.22
C ARG A 78 33.76 6.23 -30.94
N ASN A 79 32.99 5.92 -29.90
CA ASN A 79 33.44 5.08 -28.81
C ASN A 79 32.32 4.14 -28.36
N THR A 80 32.53 2.88 -28.75
CA THR A 80 32.18 1.64 -28.03
C THR A 80 31.23 1.77 -26.85
N ASP A 81 29.95 1.50 -27.09
CA ASP A 81 29.08 0.98 -26.04
C ASP A 81 28.17 -0.11 -26.63
N ARG A 82 28.77 -1.29 -26.84
CA ARG A 82 27.98 -2.54 -26.93
C ARG A 82 27.47 -2.80 -25.51
N GLN A 83 26.44 -2.05 -25.11
CA GLN A 83 25.57 -2.48 -24.02
C GLN A 83 25.13 -3.90 -24.35
N ARG A 84 25.56 -4.86 -23.53
CA ARG A 84 24.95 -6.18 -23.48
C ARG A 84 23.49 -5.94 -23.10
N LYS A 85 22.62 -5.76 -24.10
CA LYS A 85 21.17 -5.92 -23.93
C LYS A 85 20.99 -7.30 -23.30
N LYS A 86 20.62 -7.36 -22.01
CA LYS A 86 20.06 -8.58 -21.45
C LYS A 86 18.95 -9.00 -22.41
N SER A 87 19.07 -10.18 -23.00
CA SER A 87 18.03 -10.72 -23.87
C SER A 87 16.73 -10.72 -23.06
N LYS A 88 15.64 -10.18 -23.62
CA LYS A 88 14.32 -10.41 -23.03
C LYS A 88 14.11 -11.92 -22.98
N MET A 89 13.67 -12.44 -21.83
CA MET A 89 13.30 -13.85 -21.72
C MET A 89 12.16 -14.11 -22.70
N THR A 90 12.20 -15.26 -23.36
CA THR A 90 11.11 -15.75 -24.20
C THR A 90 9.95 -16.19 -23.32
N ASP A 91 8.74 -16.23 -23.89
CA ASP A 91 7.55 -16.69 -23.15
C ASP A 91 7.71 -18.11 -22.59
N GLU A 92 8.41 -19.00 -23.31
CA GLU A 92 8.67 -20.35 -22.85
C GLU A 92 9.61 -20.37 -21.64
N GLU A 93 10.71 -19.59 -21.67
CA GLU A 93 11.62 -19.46 -20.53
C GLU A 93 10.92 -18.86 -19.29
N ILE A 94 9.99 -17.92 -19.50
CA ILE A 94 9.19 -17.32 -18.43
C ILE A 94 8.26 -18.37 -17.82
N LEU A 95 7.54 -19.14 -18.65
CA LEU A 95 6.65 -20.20 -18.17
C LEU A 95 7.42 -21.31 -17.47
N GLU A 96 8.58 -21.70 -17.98
CA GLU A 96 9.46 -22.68 -17.34
C GLU A 96 9.94 -22.16 -15.97
N LYS A 97 10.33 -20.88 -15.90
CA LYS A 97 10.72 -20.26 -14.64
C LYS A 97 9.55 -20.20 -13.66
N LEU A 98 8.36 -19.81 -14.09
CA LEU A 98 7.15 -19.81 -13.27
C LEU A 98 6.84 -21.21 -12.74
N ARG A 99 6.85 -22.24 -13.60
CA ARG A 99 6.67 -23.64 -13.20
C ARG A 99 7.68 -24.10 -12.13
N SER A 100 8.90 -23.54 -12.14
CA SER A 100 9.93 -23.88 -11.15
C SER A 100 9.75 -23.22 -9.77
N ILE A 101 8.96 -22.14 -9.66
CA ILE A 101 8.82 -21.36 -8.42
C ILE A 101 7.44 -21.50 -7.75
N VAL A 102 6.42 -21.90 -8.51
CA VAL A 102 5.05 -22.13 -8.02
C VAL A 102 4.87 -23.54 -7.46
N SER A 103 3.86 -23.73 -6.63
CA SER A 103 3.48 -25.03 -6.11
C SER A 103 2.79 -25.89 -7.18
N VAL A 104 3.05 -27.19 -7.11
CA VAL A 104 2.40 -28.19 -7.98
C VAL A 104 1.01 -28.51 -7.42
N GLY A 105 -0.02 -28.45 -8.28
CA GLY A 105 -1.37 -28.86 -7.93
C GLY A 105 -2.44 -27.98 -8.58
N ASP A 106 -3.69 -28.42 -8.48
CA ASP A 106 -4.85 -27.65 -8.90
C ASP A 106 -5.43 -26.89 -7.69
N PRO A 107 -5.30 -25.55 -7.63
CA PRO A 107 -5.83 -24.77 -6.51
C PRO A 107 -7.34 -24.87 -6.37
N LYS A 108 -8.09 -25.23 -7.43
CA LYS A 108 -9.55 -25.44 -7.35
C LYS A 108 -9.94 -26.65 -6.50
N LYS A 109 -8.99 -27.54 -6.21
CA LYS A 109 -9.18 -28.67 -5.28
C LYS A 109 -8.81 -28.33 -3.84
N LYS A 110 -8.11 -27.20 -3.61
CA LYS A 110 -7.64 -26.75 -2.30
C LYS A 110 -8.49 -25.62 -1.73
N TYR A 111 -9.02 -24.75 -2.60
CA TYR A 111 -9.82 -23.59 -2.20
C TYR A 111 -11.25 -23.70 -2.75
N THR A 112 -12.22 -23.17 -2.01
CA THR A 112 -13.65 -23.18 -2.36
C THR A 112 -14.29 -21.80 -2.11
N ARG A 113 -15.55 -21.63 -2.49
CA ARG A 113 -16.35 -20.41 -2.29
C ARG A 113 -15.67 -19.14 -2.84
N PHE A 114 -15.28 -19.19 -4.10
CA PHE A 114 -14.67 -18.03 -4.75
C PHE A 114 -15.68 -16.89 -4.91
N GLU A 115 -15.39 -15.74 -4.31
CA GLU A 115 -16.17 -14.51 -4.48
C GLU A 115 -15.26 -13.41 -5.00
N LYS A 116 -15.65 -12.75 -6.09
CA LYS A 116 -14.85 -11.69 -6.70
C LYS A 116 -14.94 -10.44 -5.81
N ILE A 117 -13.79 -9.97 -5.33
CA ILE A 117 -13.70 -8.76 -4.48
C ILE A 117 -13.05 -7.57 -5.17
N GLY A 118 -12.33 -7.77 -6.27
CA GLY A 118 -11.70 -6.67 -6.98
C GLY A 118 -11.13 -7.07 -8.33
N GLN A 119 -10.84 -6.09 -9.18
CA GLN A 119 -10.15 -6.27 -10.45
C GLN A 119 -9.22 -5.10 -10.70
N GLY A 120 -7.93 -5.39 -10.81
CA GLY A 120 -6.88 -4.40 -11.10
C GLY A 120 -6.29 -4.60 -12.49
N ALA A 121 -5.27 -3.79 -12.81
CA ALA A 121 -4.56 -3.87 -14.09
C ALA A 121 -3.90 -5.24 -14.33
N SER A 122 -3.40 -5.88 -13.26
CA SER A 122 -2.70 -7.16 -13.36
C SER A 122 -3.63 -8.37 -13.33
N GLY A 123 -4.87 -8.25 -12.84
CA GLY A 123 -5.75 -9.41 -12.73
C GLY A 123 -6.96 -9.21 -11.81
N THR A 124 -7.66 -10.31 -11.56
CA THR A 124 -8.87 -10.34 -10.71
C THR A 124 -8.56 -10.95 -9.36
N VAL A 125 -9.08 -10.37 -8.28
CA VAL A 125 -8.89 -10.85 -6.92
C VAL A 125 -10.19 -11.45 -6.39
N TYR A 126 -10.07 -12.64 -5.82
CA TYR A 126 -11.16 -13.38 -5.20
C TYR A 126 -10.87 -13.65 -3.72
N THR A 127 -11.88 -13.62 -2.87
CA THR A 127 -11.81 -14.36 -1.60
C THR A 127 -12.06 -15.84 -1.87
N ALA A 128 -11.51 -16.71 -1.04
CA ALA A 128 -11.79 -18.13 -1.04
C ALA A 128 -11.52 -18.72 0.35
N ILE A 129 -12.02 -19.93 0.60
CA ILE A 129 -11.77 -20.68 1.84
C ILE A 129 -10.85 -21.86 1.53
N ASP A 130 -9.73 -21.97 2.25
CA ASP A 130 -8.89 -23.17 2.25
C ASP A 130 -9.66 -24.34 2.88
N ILE A 131 -9.86 -25.41 2.11
CA ILE A 131 -10.71 -26.54 2.49
C ILE A 131 -10.17 -27.29 3.71
N ALA A 132 -8.85 -27.33 3.88
CA ALA A 132 -8.21 -28.10 4.95
C ALA A 132 -8.20 -27.34 6.27
N THR A 133 -8.01 -26.02 6.22
CA THR A 133 -7.83 -25.19 7.43
C THR A 133 -9.07 -24.37 7.79
N GLY A 134 -10.00 -24.17 6.86
CA GLY A 134 -11.11 -23.23 7.00
C GLY A 134 -10.69 -21.77 6.94
N GLN A 135 -9.41 -21.48 6.68
CA GLN A 135 -8.89 -20.11 6.61
C GLN A 135 -9.41 -19.39 5.36
N GLU A 136 -9.88 -18.16 5.54
CA GLU A 136 -10.20 -17.26 4.43
C GLU A 136 -8.92 -16.64 3.86
N VAL A 137 -8.81 -16.65 2.53
CA VAL A 137 -7.63 -16.20 1.77
C VAL A 137 -8.05 -15.30 0.62
N ALA A 138 -7.12 -14.47 0.15
CA ALA A 138 -7.26 -13.72 -1.10
C ALA A 138 -6.45 -14.40 -2.20
N ILE A 139 -7.03 -14.54 -3.40
CA ILE A 139 -6.43 -15.19 -4.56
C ILE A 139 -6.47 -14.22 -5.74
N LYS A 140 -5.29 -13.72 -6.14
CA LYS A 140 -5.10 -12.88 -7.33
C LYS A 140 -4.84 -13.79 -8.53
N GLN A 141 -5.78 -13.81 -9.48
CA GLN A 141 -5.70 -14.55 -10.73
C GLN A 141 -5.26 -13.61 -11.86
N MET A 142 -4.13 -13.94 -12.49
CA MET A 142 -3.48 -13.11 -13.51
C MET A 142 -3.35 -13.92 -14.80
N ASN A 143 -4.04 -13.46 -15.85
CA ASN A 143 -3.89 -14.05 -17.18
C ASN A 143 -2.54 -13.62 -17.77
N LEU A 144 -1.61 -14.56 -17.92
CA LEU A 144 -0.25 -14.26 -18.37
C LEU A 144 -0.21 -13.68 -19.78
N GLN A 145 -1.12 -14.07 -20.67
CA GLN A 145 -1.15 -13.59 -22.06
C GLN A 145 -1.55 -12.11 -22.16
N GLN A 146 -2.25 -11.59 -21.15
CA GLN A 146 -2.64 -10.18 -21.08
C GLN A 146 -1.58 -9.29 -20.43
N GLN A 147 -0.47 -9.88 -19.94
CA GLN A 147 0.55 -9.13 -19.22
C GLN A 147 1.59 -8.54 -20.19
N PRO A 148 1.77 -7.20 -20.20
CA PRO A 148 2.69 -6.56 -21.14
C PRO A 148 4.17 -6.87 -20.86
N LYS A 149 4.49 -7.27 -19.62
CA LYS A 149 5.84 -7.65 -19.18
C LYS A 149 5.75 -8.84 -18.22
N LYS A 150 5.60 -10.03 -18.78
CA LYS A 150 5.47 -11.30 -18.03
C LYS A 150 6.65 -11.53 -17.08
N GLU A 151 7.83 -11.00 -17.40
CA GLU A 151 9.02 -11.10 -16.54
C GLU A 151 8.88 -10.39 -15.18
N LEU A 152 8.00 -9.39 -15.06
CA LEU A 152 7.78 -8.67 -13.80
C LEU A 152 7.01 -9.51 -12.77
N ILE A 153 6.21 -10.46 -13.25
CA ILE A 153 5.37 -11.33 -12.42
C ILE A 153 6.25 -12.29 -11.60
N ILE A 154 7.33 -12.78 -12.19
CA ILE A 154 8.31 -13.61 -11.49
C ILE A 154 8.89 -12.83 -10.31
N ASN A 155 9.23 -11.56 -10.52
CA ASN A 155 9.75 -10.71 -9.46
C ASN A 155 8.70 -10.45 -8.38
N GLU A 156 7.44 -10.24 -8.73
CA GLU A 156 6.34 -10.07 -7.77
C GLU A 156 6.26 -11.26 -6.80
N ILE A 157 6.27 -12.51 -7.32
CA ILE A 157 6.25 -13.72 -6.48
C ILE A 157 7.50 -13.78 -5.59
N LEU A 158 8.69 -13.58 -6.17
CA LEU A 158 9.95 -13.74 -5.43
C LEU A 158 10.07 -12.70 -4.31
N VAL A 159 9.75 -11.44 -4.60
CA VAL A 159 9.76 -10.36 -3.60
C VAL A 159 8.76 -10.66 -2.49
N MET A 160 7.51 -10.99 -2.81
CA MET A 160 6.52 -11.30 -1.78
C MET A 160 6.91 -12.53 -0.92
N ARG A 161 7.55 -13.54 -1.52
CA ARG A 161 7.99 -14.75 -0.82
C ARG A 161 9.18 -14.51 0.10
N GLU A 162 10.14 -13.70 -0.32
CA GLU A 162 11.40 -13.43 0.39
C GLU A 162 11.26 -12.30 1.42
N ASN A 163 10.34 -11.36 1.22
CA ASN A 163 10.18 -10.15 2.02
C ASN A 163 8.97 -10.23 2.98
N LYS A 164 8.98 -11.20 3.90
CA LYS A 164 7.95 -11.33 4.94
C LYS A 164 8.13 -10.27 6.05
N ASN A 165 7.09 -9.48 6.29
CA ASN A 165 7.07 -8.43 7.30
C ASN A 165 5.64 -8.22 7.82
N PRO A 166 5.43 -7.86 9.10
CA PRO A 166 4.08 -7.62 9.65
C PRO A 166 3.25 -6.58 8.90
N ASN A 167 3.89 -5.58 8.29
CA ASN A 167 3.27 -4.50 7.54
C ASN A 167 3.26 -4.75 6.02
N ILE A 168 3.51 -5.99 5.59
CA ILE A 168 3.40 -6.44 4.20
C ILE A 168 2.42 -7.60 4.16
N VAL A 169 1.54 -7.62 3.16
CA VAL A 169 0.59 -8.72 2.95
C VAL A 169 1.33 -10.04 2.81
N ASN A 170 1.02 -10.99 3.68
CA ASN A 170 1.65 -12.28 3.76
C ASN A 170 1.29 -13.15 2.57
N TYR A 171 2.30 -13.46 1.77
CA TYR A 171 2.24 -14.48 0.74
C TYR A 171 2.09 -15.88 1.37
N LEU A 172 1.11 -16.64 0.87
CA LEU A 172 0.84 -18.01 1.31
C LEU A 172 1.35 -19.02 0.29
N ASP A 173 0.98 -18.87 -0.99
CA ASP A 173 1.30 -19.84 -2.03
C ASP A 173 1.10 -19.25 -3.44
N SER A 174 1.55 -19.96 -4.48
CA SER A 174 1.19 -19.64 -5.86
C SER A 174 1.10 -20.88 -6.75
N TYR A 175 0.27 -20.81 -7.79
CA TYR A 175 -0.03 -21.93 -8.69
C TYR A 175 -0.10 -21.44 -10.13
N LEU A 176 0.33 -22.27 -11.08
CA LEU A 176 0.15 -22.04 -12.51
C LEU A 176 -0.96 -22.96 -13.03
N VAL A 177 -2.08 -22.38 -13.45
CA VAL A 177 -3.28 -23.08 -13.95
C VAL A 177 -3.47 -22.74 -15.42
N GLY A 178 -2.94 -23.58 -16.32
CA GLY A 178 -2.89 -23.26 -17.74
C GLY A 178 -2.06 -22.00 -17.99
N ASP A 179 -2.68 -20.97 -18.58
CA ASP A 179 -2.07 -19.65 -18.82
C ASP A 179 -2.34 -18.62 -17.71
N GLU A 180 -2.89 -19.05 -16.57
CA GLU A 180 -3.19 -18.18 -15.43
C GLU A 180 -2.26 -18.45 -14.26
N LEU A 181 -1.67 -17.39 -13.73
CA LEU A 181 -0.97 -17.44 -12.45
C LEU A 181 -1.93 -17.05 -11.33
N TRP A 182 -2.01 -17.90 -10.32
CA TRP A 182 -2.78 -17.68 -9.11
C TRP A 182 -1.81 -17.40 -7.96
N VAL A 183 -1.95 -16.26 -7.29
CA VAL A 183 -1.17 -15.91 -6.10
C VAL A 183 -2.11 -15.87 -4.91
N VAL A 184 -1.84 -16.70 -3.92
CA VAL A 184 -2.62 -16.84 -2.69
C VAL A 184 -1.93 -16.06 -1.57
N MET A 185 -2.69 -15.22 -0.88
CA MET A 185 -2.22 -14.36 0.20
C MET A 185 -3.25 -14.30 1.33
N GLU A 186 -2.83 -13.77 2.48
CA GLU A 186 -3.77 -13.49 3.57
C GLU A 186 -4.89 -12.54 3.10
N TYR A 187 -6.11 -12.77 3.59
CA TYR A 187 -7.22 -11.88 3.35
C TYR A 187 -7.31 -10.82 4.44
N LEU A 188 -7.38 -9.55 4.03
CA LEU A 188 -7.57 -8.40 4.92
C LEU A 188 -8.97 -7.83 4.72
N ALA A 189 -9.88 -8.24 5.61
CA ALA A 189 -11.31 -7.97 5.47
C ALA A 189 -11.69 -6.49 5.65
N GLY A 190 -10.79 -5.64 6.17
CA GLY A 190 -11.03 -4.20 6.27
C GLY A 190 -11.01 -3.47 4.93
N GLY A 191 -10.57 -4.12 3.85
CA GLY A 191 -10.56 -3.52 2.51
C GLY A 191 -9.35 -2.62 2.28
N SER A 192 -9.48 -1.69 1.32
CA SER A 192 -8.40 -0.77 0.97
C SER A 192 -8.45 0.49 1.84
N LEU A 193 -7.33 1.17 2.00
CA LEU A 193 -7.31 2.51 2.61
C LEU A 193 -8.10 3.51 1.75
N THR A 194 -8.20 3.29 0.43
CA THR A 194 -9.03 4.11 -0.47
C THR A 194 -10.46 4.22 0.04
N ASP A 195 -11.07 3.09 0.42
CA ASP A 195 -12.44 3.06 0.96
C ASP A 195 -12.60 3.97 2.19
N VAL A 196 -11.60 3.98 3.06
CA VAL A 196 -11.60 4.80 4.28
C VAL A 196 -11.44 6.29 3.96
N VAL A 197 -10.49 6.65 3.09
CA VAL A 197 -10.20 8.07 2.76
C VAL A 197 -11.30 8.71 1.91
N THR A 198 -12.07 7.93 1.15
CA THR A 198 -13.19 8.45 0.36
C THR A 198 -14.48 8.56 1.16
N GLU A 199 -14.72 7.67 2.14
CA GLU A 199 -15.99 7.63 2.86
C GLU A 199 -15.95 8.29 4.24
N THR A 200 -14.76 8.50 4.81
CA THR A 200 -14.61 8.99 6.20
C THR A 200 -13.61 10.14 6.31
N CYS A 201 -13.45 10.68 7.51
CA CYS A 201 -12.39 11.64 7.84
C CYS A 201 -11.46 11.03 8.88
N MET A 202 -10.15 11.12 8.61
CA MET A 202 -9.11 10.67 9.52
C MET A 202 -8.56 11.85 10.31
N ASP A 203 -8.36 11.67 11.61
CA ASP A 203 -7.61 12.64 12.41
C ASP A 203 -6.09 12.44 12.29
N GLU A 204 -5.31 13.45 12.69
CA GLU A 204 -3.85 13.39 12.56
C GLU A 204 -3.21 12.19 13.26
N GLY A 205 -3.81 11.68 14.34
CA GLY A 205 -3.31 10.52 15.07
C GLY A 205 -3.55 9.21 14.33
N GLN A 206 -4.68 9.08 13.63
CA GLN A 206 -4.96 7.95 12.73
C GLN A 206 -4.06 8.00 11.49
N ILE A 207 -3.87 9.18 10.90
CA ILE A 207 -2.95 9.41 9.78
C ILE A 207 -1.52 9.04 10.19
N ALA A 208 -1.06 9.50 11.36
CA ALA A 208 0.25 9.17 11.88
C ALA A 208 0.43 7.66 12.10
N ALA A 209 -0.62 6.95 12.53
CA ALA A 209 -0.59 5.51 12.68
C ALA A 209 -0.40 4.80 11.34
N VAL A 210 -1.18 5.13 10.31
CA VAL A 210 -1.01 4.57 8.96
C VAL A 210 0.36 4.90 8.39
N CYS A 211 0.82 6.15 8.50
CA CYS A 211 2.16 6.55 8.04
C CYS A 211 3.27 5.74 8.73
N ARG A 212 3.16 5.47 10.03
CA ARG A 212 4.14 4.69 10.79
C ARG A 212 4.25 3.26 10.24
N GLU A 213 3.13 2.57 10.06
CA GLU A 213 3.12 1.19 9.55
C GLU A 213 3.64 1.12 8.11
N CYS A 214 3.26 2.07 7.25
CA CYS A 214 3.80 2.18 5.89
C CYS A 214 5.31 2.45 5.89
N LEU A 215 5.81 3.33 6.76
CA LEU A 215 7.25 3.60 6.88
C LEU A 215 8.03 2.39 7.40
N GLN A 216 7.46 1.57 8.29
CA GLN A 216 8.06 0.31 8.73
C GLN A 216 8.19 -0.69 7.57
N ALA A 217 7.14 -0.83 6.75
CA ALA A 217 7.19 -1.65 5.54
C ALA A 217 8.24 -1.14 4.55
N LEU A 218 8.28 0.17 4.31
CA LEU A 218 9.23 0.79 3.38
C LEU A 218 10.67 0.70 3.86
N ASP A 219 10.96 0.92 5.15
CA ASP A 219 12.31 0.75 5.70
C ASP A 219 12.80 -0.69 5.52
N PHE A 220 11.92 -1.66 5.79
CA PHE A 220 12.21 -3.07 5.54
C PHE A 220 12.50 -3.34 4.05
N LEU A 221 11.66 -2.89 3.12
CA LEU A 221 11.89 -3.09 1.68
C LEU A 221 13.17 -2.40 1.19
N HIS A 222 13.38 -1.15 1.59
CA HIS A 222 14.52 -0.34 1.15
C HIS A 222 15.83 -0.91 1.69
N SER A 223 15.85 -1.43 2.92
CA SER A 223 17.01 -2.14 3.47
C SER A 223 17.35 -3.42 2.70
N ASN A 224 16.32 -4.10 2.16
CA ASN A 224 16.45 -5.26 1.28
C ASN A 224 16.63 -4.91 -0.21
N GLN A 225 16.95 -3.65 -0.52
CA GLN A 225 17.19 -3.18 -1.89
C GLN A 225 15.98 -3.36 -2.82
N VAL A 226 14.76 -3.24 -2.28
CA VAL A 226 13.50 -3.27 -3.04
C VAL A 226 12.88 -1.88 -3.03
N ILE A 227 12.52 -1.37 -4.22
CA ILE A 227 11.70 -0.16 -4.39
C ILE A 227 10.30 -0.59 -4.80
N HIS A 228 9.26 -0.11 -4.11
CA HIS A 228 7.87 -0.49 -4.36
C HIS A 228 7.34 0.10 -5.68
N ARG A 229 7.53 1.43 -5.86
CA ARG A 229 7.18 2.25 -7.04
C ARG A 229 5.69 2.45 -7.31
N ASP A 230 4.81 1.95 -6.43
CA ASP A 230 3.36 2.18 -6.53
C ASP A 230 2.69 2.33 -5.16
N ILE A 231 3.22 3.22 -4.31
CA ILE A 231 2.59 3.54 -3.02
C ILE A 231 1.42 4.50 -3.24
N LYS A 232 0.25 4.10 -2.77
CA LYS A 232 -1.03 4.82 -2.85
C LYS A 232 -2.06 4.12 -1.96
N SER A 233 -3.18 4.77 -1.65
CA SER A 233 -4.21 4.20 -0.76
C SER A 233 -4.79 2.86 -1.25
N ASP A 234 -4.87 2.62 -2.57
CA ASP A 234 -5.37 1.35 -3.12
C ASP A 234 -4.51 0.14 -2.74
N ASN A 235 -3.20 0.39 -2.53
CA ASN A 235 -2.21 -0.63 -2.26
C ASN A 235 -1.91 -0.76 -0.75
N ILE A 236 -2.67 -0.08 0.10
CA ILE A 236 -2.66 -0.27 1.55
C ILE A 236 -3.94 -0.99 1.94
N LEU A 237 -3.82 -2.19 2.49
CA LEU A 237 -4.94 -2.99 2.96
C LEU A 237 -5.06 -2.92 4.48
N LEU A 238 -6.29 -3.00 4.96
CA LEU A 238 -6.64 -2.89 6.37
C LEU A 238 -7.24 -4.19 6.91
N GLY A 239 -6.81 -4.63 8.09
CA GLY A 239 -7.49 -5.66 8.86
C GLY A 239 -8.65 -5.08 9.68
N MET A 240 -9.60 -5.92 10.09
CA MET A 240 -10.71 -5.48 10.96
C MET A 240 -10.25 -5.04 12.36
N ASP A 241 -9.07 -5.49 12.77
CA ASP A 241 -8.35 -5.06 13.98
C ASP A 241 -7.59 -3.73 13.80
N GLY A 242 -7.67 -3.12 12.61
CA GLY A 242 -6.95 -1.91 12.24
C GLY A 242 -5.52 -2.15 11.74
N SER A 243 -5.08 -3.41 11.58
CA SER A 243 -3.77 -3.71 11.00
C SER A 243 -3.60 -3.06 9.62
N VAL A 244 -2.41 -2.52 9.34
CA VAL A 244 -2.10 -1.81 8.09
C VAL A 244 -1.00 -2.56 7.34
N LYS A 245 -1.29 -3.01 6.12
CA LYS A 245 -0.35 -3.80 5.32
C LYS A 245 -0.25 -3.34 3.88
N LEU A 246 0.99 -3.24 3.38
CA LEU A 246 1.31 -2.93 2.00
C LEU A 246 1.11 -4.14 1.08
N THR A 247 0.54 -3.92 -0.10
CA THR A 247 0.30 -4.93 -1.15
C THR A 247 0.72 -4.43 -2.54
N ASP A 248 0.52 -5.30 -3.54
CA ASP A 248 0.73 -5.08 -4.98
C ASP A 248 2.17 -4.73 -5.41
N PHE A 249 3.02 -5.75 -5.36
CA PHE A 249 4.44 -5.67 -5.76
C PHE A 249 4.66 -5.76 -7.27
N GLY A 250 3.62 -5.69 -8.11
CA GLY A 250 3.72 -5.84 -9.57
C GLY A 250 4.62 -4.80 -10.25
N PHE A 251 4.81 -3.63 -9.63
CA PHE A 251 5.74 -2.60 -10.08
C PHE A 251 7.04 -2.53 -9.28
N CYS A 252 7.32 -3.48 -8.37
CA CYS A 252 8.55 -3.42 -7.59
C CYS A 252 9.82 -3.51 -8.46
N ALA A 253 10.95 -3.07 -7.91
CA ALA A 253 12.26 -3.25 -8.51
C ALA A 253 13.29 -3.58 -7.45
N GLN A 254 14.02 -4.67 -7.67
CA GLN A 254 15.26 -4.93 -6.95
C GLN A 254 16.39 -4.09 -7.56
N ILE A 255 17.13 -3.40 -6.69
CA ILE A 255 18.35 -2.66 -7.01
C ILE A 255 19.56 -3.42 -6.45
N THR A 256 20.75 -3.09 -6.94
CA THR A 256 22.02 -3.63 -6.40
C THR A 256 22.96 -2.47 -6.08
N PRO A 257 24.04 -2.69 -5.31
CA PRO A 257 25.04 -1.65 -5.08
C PRO A 257 25.61 -1.07 -6.40
N GLU A 258 25.78 -1.92 -7.42
CA GLU A 258 26.29 -1.54 -8.74
C GLU A 258 25.22 -0.82 -9.59
N GLN A 259 23.94 -1.13 -9.37
CA GLN A 259 22.80 -0.51 -10.04
C GLN A 259 21.76 -0.04 -9.02
N SER A 260 22.12 0.97 -8.24
CA SER A 260 21.32 1.51 -7.13
C SER A 260 20.16 2.42 -7.56
N LYS A 261 20.06 2.71 -8.86
CA LYS A 261 19.02 3.58 -9.44
C LYS A 261 18.32 2.91 -10.61
N ARG A 262 17.05 3.31 -10.83
CA ARG A 262 16.22 2.92 -11.97
C ARG A 262 15.90 4.15 -12.82
N SER A 263 15.53 3.94 -14.09
CA SER A 263 15.17 5.02 -15.04
C SER A 263 13.83 4.76 -15.74
N THR A 264 13.17 3.63 -15.44
CA THR A 264 11.90 3.27 -16.06
C THR A 264 10.77 4.11 -15.49
N MET A 265 9.97 4.75 -16.35
CA MET A 265 8.75 5.47 -15.97
C MET A 265 7.63 4.45 -15.70
N VAL A 266 7.36 4.15 -14.43
CA VAL A 266 6.31 3.24 -13.94
C VAL A 266 5.69 3.81 -12.67
N GLY A 267 4.53 3.27 -12.28
CA GLY A 267 3.73 3.73 -11.15
C GLY A 267 2.42 4.39 -11.61
N THR A 268 1.53 4.65 -10.64
CA THR A 268 0.25 5.32 -10.89
C THR A 268 0.47 6.84 -11.03
N PRO A 269 -0.02 7.48 -12.12
CA PRO A 269 0.02 8.94 -12.26
C PRO A 269 -0.54 9.65 -11.02
N TYR A 270 -0.07 10.86 -10.70
CA TYR A 270 -0.37 11.64 -9.48
C TYR A 270 0.48 11.29 -8.24
N TRP A 271 0.81 10.02 -8.00
CA TRP A 271 1.72 9.62 -6.91
C TRP A 271 3.19 9.61 -7.29
N MET A 272 3.51 9.71 -8.58
CA MET A 272 4.88 9.61 -9.08
C MET A 272 5.74 10.80 -8.64
N ALA A 273 6.94 10.49 -8.13
CA ALA A 273 7.91 11.51 -7.76
C ALA A 273 8.40 12.35 -8.96
N PRO A 274 8.76 13.63 -8.77
CA PRO A 274 9.18 14.53 -9.86
C PRO A 274 10.34 13.96 -10.68
N GLU A 275 11.29 13.29 -10.05
CA GLU A 275 12.43 12.64 -10.70
C GLU A 275 12.01 11.47 -11.61
N VAL A 276 10.95 10.74 -11.28
CA VAL A 276 10.41 9.65 -12.13
C VAL A 276 9.72 10.25 -13.35
N VAL A 277 8.91 11.28 -13.13
CA VAL A 277 8.15 11.98 -14.17
C VAL A 277 9.06 12.69 -15.17
N THR A 278 10.18 13.24 -14.69
CA THR A 278 11.22 13.89 -15.50
C THR A 278 12.25 12.90 -16.08
N ARG A 279 12.03 11.59 -15.95
CA ARG A 279 12.89 10.52 -16.49
C ARG A 279 14.34 10.56 -15.98
N LYS A 280 14.56 11.11 -14.79
CA LYS A 280 15.87 11.07 -14.11
C LYS A 280 16.07 9.69 -13.49
N ALA A 281 17.33 9.32 -13.26
CA ALA A 281 17.63 8.12 -12.50
C ALA A 281 17.21 8.32 -11.03
N TYR A 282 16.42 7.39 -10.50
CA TYR A 282 15.80 7.49 -9.19
C TYR A 282 16.10 6.27 -8.30
N GLY A 283 16.03 6.46 -6.99
CA GLY A 283 16.26 5.42 -5.98
C GLY A 283 15.04 5.22 -5.07
N PRO A 284 15.21 4.58 -3.89
CA PRO A 284 14.10 4.22 -2.99
C PRO A 284 13.24 5.39 -2.49
N LYS A 285 13.81 6.61 -2.43
CA LYS A 285 13.11 7.82 -1.97
C LYS A 285 11.90 8.24 -2.83
N VAL A 286 11.66 7.60 -3.98
CA VAL A 286 10.41 7.79 -4.74
C VAL A 286 9.19 7.28 -3.98
N ASP A 287 9.35 6.19 -3.21
CA ASP A 287 8.25 5.63 -2.41
C ASP A 287 7.88 6.58 -1.25
N ILE A 288 8.85 7.31 -0.72
CA ILE A 288 8.63 8.33 0.33
C ILE A 288 7.80 9.48 -0.21
N TRP A 289 8.10 9.95 -1.42
CA TRP A 289 7.27 10.97 -2.07
C TRP A 289 5.84 10.48 -2.26
N SER A 290 5.67 9.26 -2.77
CA SER A 290 4.36 8.66 -2.98
C SER A 290 3.58 8.50 -1.68
N LEU A 291 4.25 8.18 -0.56
CA LEU A 291 3.67 8.22 0.78
C LEU A 291 3.23 9.63 1.19
N GLY A 292 4.01 10.67 0.86
CA GLY A 292 3.60 12.06 1.07
C GLY A 292 2.34 12.45 0.29
N ILE A 293 2.20 11.95 -0.94
CA ILE A 293 0.97 12.12 -1.71
C ILE A 293 -0.19 11.37 -1.06
N MET A 294 0.03 10.12 -0.60
CA MET A 294 -0.98 9.36 0.13
C MET A 294 -1.39 10.04 1.46
N ALA A 295 -0.48 10.75 2.12
CA ALA A 295 -0.84 11.56 3.28
C ALA A 295 -1.77 12.73 2.92
N ILE A 296 -1.64 13.32 1.72
CA ILE A 296 -2.60 14.29 1.20
C ILE A 296 -3.95 13.61 0.97
N GLU A 297 -3.98 12.38 0.44
CA GLU A 297 -5.22 11.64 0.29
C GLU A 297 -5.92 11.41 1.63
N MET A 298 -5.19 11.10 2.70
CA MET A 298 -5.82 10.93 4.01
C MET A 298 -6.39 12.22 4.60
N VAL A 299 -5.94 13.39 4.13
CA VAL A 299 -6.42 14.71 4.57
C VAL A 299 -7.57 15.22 3.69
N GLU A 300 -7.41 15.14 2.37
CA GLU A 300 -8.32 15.74 1.39
C GLU A 300 -9.28 14.71 0.76
N GLY A 301 -8.96 13.42 0.89
CA GLY A 301 -9.65 12.28 0.31
C GLY A 301 -9.43 12.07 -1.20
N GLU A 302 -8.51 12.83 -1.80
CA GLU A 302 -8.00 12.59 -3.16
C GLU A 302 -6.55 13.09 -3.30
N PRO A 303 -5.74 12.54 -4.24
CA PRO A 303 -4.40 13.05 -4.50
C PRO A 303 -4.47 14.42 -5.20
N PRO A 304 -3.41 15.25 -5.10
CA PRO A 304 -3.40 16.56 -5.72
C PRO A 304 -3.51 16.42 -7.25
N TYR A 305 -4.33 17.30 -7.83
CA TYR A 305 -4.56 17.38 -9.28
C TYR A 305 -5.21 16.15 -9.91
N LEU A 306 -5.96 15.34 -9.16
CA LEU A 306 -6.73 14.22 -9.71
C LEU A 306 -7.62 14.65 -10.90
N ASN A 307 -8.16 15.88 -10.81
CA ASN A 307 -9.02 16.50 -11.82
C ASN A 307 -8.27 17.10 -13.03
N GLU A 308 -6.93 17.06 -13.03
CA GLU A 308 -6.12 17.60 -14.12
C GLU A 308 -5.57 16.48 -15.02
N ASN A 309 -5.31 16.81 -16.29
CA ASN A 309 -4.71 15.84 -17.21
C ASN A 309 -3.31 15.41 -16.71
N PRO A 310 -3.00 14.10 -16.61
CA PRO A 310 -1.70 13.60 -16.14
C PRO A 310 -0.48 14.20 -16.85
N LEU A 311 -0.61 14.54 -18.13
CA LEU A 311 0.47 15.15 -18.92
C LEU A 311 0.74 16.61 -18.48
N ARG A 312 -0.30 17.30 -17.99
CA ARG A 312 -0.26 18.68 -17.50
C ARG A 312 0.32 18.76 -16.09
N VAL A 313 -0.05 17.82 -15.22
CA VAL A 313 0.55 17.64 -13.87
C VAL A 313 2.05 17.40 -13.96
N ARG A 314 2.51 16.64 -14.96
CA ARG A 314 3.95 16.48 -15.28
C ARG A 314 4.63 17.80 -15.63
N GLY A 315 3.99 18.64 -16.42
CA GLY A 315 4.52 19.96 -16.76
C GLY A 315 4.67 20.85 -15.53
N MET A 316 3.66 20.86 -14.65
CA MET A 316 3.66 21.66 -13.42
C MET A 316 4.70 21.18 -12.41
N SER A 317 4.87 19.86 -12.29
CA SER A 317 5.90 19.25 -11.41
C SER A 317 7.33 19.57 -11.84
N ALA A 318 7.57 19.81 -13.14
CA ALA A 318 8.88 20.17 -13.69
C ALA A 318 9.17 21.68 -13.69
N SER A 319 8.14 22.53 -13.57
CA SER A 319 8.24 23.99 -13.79
C SER A 319 8.22 24.82 -12.51
N ASN A 320 7.69 24.31 -11.40
CA ASN A 320 7.40 25.10 -10.20
C ASN A 320 8.53 25.12 -9.16
N ALA A 321 9.71 25.64 -9.54
CA ALA A 321 10.80 25.89 -8.60
C ALA A 321 10.69 27.23 -7.83
N ALA A 322 9.67 28.07 -8.10
CA ALA A 322 9.62 29.47 -7.63
C ALA A 322 8.37 29.88 -6.83
N SER A 323 7.34 29.03 -6.70
CA SER A 323 6.16 29.30 -5.89
C SER A 323 5.95 28.18 -4.87
N LYS A 324 5.59 28.53 -3.62
CA LYS A 324 5.21 27.55 -2.60
C LYS A 324 4.25 26.57 -3.22
N THR A 325 4.66 25.32 -3.20
CA THR A 325 4.03 24.31 -4.01
C THR A 325 2.67 23.93 -3.39
N PRO A 326 1.64 23.60 -4.19
CA PRO A 326 0.32 23.30 -3.62
C PRO A 326 0.32 22.25 -2.50
N TRP A 327 1.24 21.29 -2.50
CA TRP A 327 1.39 20.28 -1.44
C TRP A 327 1.91 20.83 -0.11
N GLU A 328 2.72 21.89 -0.09
CA GLU A 328 3.11 22.56 1.16
C GLU A 328 1.93 23.25 1.86
N ARG A 329 0.88 23.58 1.10
CA ARG A 329 -0.36 24.17 1.62
C ARG A 329 -1.36 23.13 2.11
N LEU A 330 -1.39 21.97 1.46
CA LEU A 330 -2.32 20.87 1.79
C LEU A 330 -1.86 20.08 3.02
N LEU A 331 -0.54 19.98 3.24
CA LEU A 331 -0.01 19.27 4.39
C LEU A 331 0.22 20.20 5.60
N SER A 332 -0.28 19.78 6.76
CA SER A 332 0.08 20.41 8.02
C SER A 332 1.60 20.34 8.22
N PRO A 333 2.22 21.31 8.94
CA PRO A 333 3.67 21.36 9.09
C PRO A 333 4.34 20.03 9.49
N PRO A 334 3.75 19.18 10.35
CA PRO A 334 4.29 17.87 10.70
C PRO A 334 4.35 16.85 9.54
N LEU A 335 3.50 16.97 8.53
CA LEU A 335 3.41 16.04 7.39
C LEU A 335 4.29 16.45 6.19
N ARG A 336 4.69 17.73 6.11
CA ARG A 336 5.49 18.27 4.99
C ARG A 336 6.77 17.49 4.66
N PRO A 337 7.53 16.94 5.62
CA PRO A 337 8.73 16.17 5.30
C PRO A 337 8.48 14.94 4.42
N LEU A 338 7.24 14.42 4.39
CA LEU A 338 6.86 13.30 3.52
C LEU A 338 6.75 13.72 2.04
N ALA A 339 6.53 15.00 1.74
CA ALA A 339 6.35 15.54 0.38
C ALA A 339 7.47 16.53 -0.03
N GLU A 340 8.69 16.33 0.46
CA GLU A 340 9.85 17.14 0.11
C GLU A 340 10.25 16.91 -1.36
N MET A 341 10.33 18.00 -2.14
CA MET A 341 10.64 17.94 -3.57
C MET A 341 12.08 17.51 -3.81
N ASP A 342 13.01 18.07 -3.06
CA ASP A 342 14.43 17.82 -3.23
C ASP A 342 14.77 16.43 -2.69
N VAL A 343 15.21 15.52 -3.57
CA VAL A 343 15.55 14.13 -3.23
C VAL A 343 16.64 14.06 -2.16
N ASP A 344 17.58 15.02 -2.14
CA ASP A 344 18.68 15.03 -1.19
C ASP A 344 18.20 15.46 0.20
N ARG A 345 17.17 16.32 0.27
CA ARG A 345 16.53 16.76 1.52
C ARG A 345 15.42 15.83 2.00
N ARG A 346 14.79 15.08 1.09
CA ARG A 346 13.72 14.15 1.41
C ARG A 346 14.24 13.07 2.34
N GLY A 347 13.60 12.88 3.49
CA GLY A 347 13.99 11.84 4.44
C GLY A 347 13.88 10.43 3.84
N SER A 348 14.75 9.53 4.28
CA SER A 348 14.55 8.08 4.10
C SER A 348 13.45 7.56 5.02
N ALA A 349 12.97 6.33 4.77
CA ALA A 349 12.00 5.68 5.64
C ALA A 349 12.50 5.62 7.10
N LYS A 350 13.77 5.19 7.28
CA LYS A 350 14.45 5.13 8.57
C LYS A 350 14.49 6.47 9.32
N GLU A 351 14.79 7.56 8.61
CA GLU A 351 14.85 8.91 9.22
C GLU A 351 13.46 9.39 9.60
N LEU A 352 12.46 9.16 8.74
CA LEU A 352 11.08 9.58 8.99
C LEU A 352 10.40 8.78 10.10
N LEU A 353 10.82 7.54 10.36
CA LEU A 353 10.39 6.77 11.53
C LEU A 353 10.73 7.46 12.87
N GLN A 354 11.72 8.36 12.87
CA GLN A 354 12.09 9.16 14.06
C GLN A 354 11.38 10.51 14.13
N HIS A 355 10.52 10.83 13.15
CA HIS A 355 9.89 12.15 13.05
C HIS A 355 8.86 12.37 14.19
N PRO A 356 8.83 13.55 14.84
CA PRO A 356 7.91 13.83 15.95
C PRO A 356 6.43 13.62 15.64
N PHE A 357 6.02 13.78 14.37
CA PHE A 357 4.66 13.50 13.92
C PHE A 357 4.19 12.09 14.28
N LEU A 358 5.05 11.08 14.16
CA LEU A 358 4.69 9.69 14.45
C LEU A 358 4.48 9.42 15.94
N LYS A 359 4.82 10.37 16.83
CA LYS A 359 4.46 10.29 18.25
C LYS A 359 2.98 10.57 18.51
N LEU A 360 2.28 11.17 17.55
CA LEU A 360 0.83 11.39 17.60
C LEU A 360 0.03 10.13 17.23
N ALA A 361 0.72 9.12 16.71
CA ALA A 361 0.09 7.92 16.15
C ALA A 361 -0.71 7.16 17.21
N LYS A 362 -2.02 7.08 16.99
CA LYS A 362 -2.97 6.35 17.82
C LYS A 362 -2.77 4.83 17.72
N PRO A 363 -3.34 4.04 18.65
CA PRO A 363 -3.48 2.60 18.47
C PRO A 363 -4.21 2.28 17.17
N LEU A 364 -3.81 1.20 16.49
CA LEU A 364 -4.41 0.79 15.22
C LEU A 364 -5.91 0.46 15.34
N SER A 365 -6.37 0.01 16.51
CA SER A 365 -7.80 -0.17 16.81
C SER A 365 -8.63 1.11 16.63
N SER A 366 -8.01 2.30 16.66
CA SER A 366 -8.70 3.57 16.34
C SER A 366 -9.13 3.68 14.86
N LEU A 367 -8.62 2.81 13.98
CA LEU A 367 -9.04 2.74 12.57
C LEU A 367 -10.30 1.88 12.39
N THR A 368 -10.60 0.95 13.31
CA THR A 368 -11.73 0.02 13.19
C THR A 368 -13.08 0.73 12.99
N PRO A 369 -13.43 1.81 13.71
CA PRO A 369 -14.68 2.54 13.46
C PRO A 369 -14.76 3.12 12.05
N LEU A 370 -13.64 3.63 11.51
CA LEU A 370 -13.59 4.18 10.15
C LEU A 370 -13.77 3.09 9.10
N ILE A 371 -13.14 1.94 9.32
CA ILE A 371 -13.26 0.76 8.44
C ILE A 371 -14.73 0.31 8.38
N ILE A 372 -15.40 0.20 9.52
CA ILE A 372 -16.81 -0.21 9.59
C ILE A 372 -17.68 0.81 8.84
N ALA A 373 -17.50 2.10 9.13
CA ALA A 373 -18.28 3.17 8.50
C ALA A 373 -18.10 3.21 6.97
N ALA A 374 -16.87 3.08 6.48
CA ALA A 374 -16.58 3.04 5.04
C ALA A 374 -17.29 1.85 4.37
N LYS A 375 -17.21 0.66 4.98
CA LYS A 375 -17.88 -0.55 4.45
C LYS A 375 -19.40 -0.41 4.43
N GLU A 376 -20.00 0.21 5.45
CA GLU A 376 -21.43 0.49 5.48
C GLU A 376 -21.85 1.49 4.39
N ALA A 377 -21.08 2.56 4.20
CA ALA A 377 -21.31 3.56 3.16
C ALA A 377 -21.26 2.95 1.76
N ILE A 378 -20.25 2.12 1.46
CA ILE A 378 -20.10 1.43 0.17
C ILE A 378 -21.24 0.44 -0.07
N LYS A 379 -21.63 -0.31 0.98
CA LYS A 379 -22.75 -1.26 0.88
C LYS A 379 -24.08 -0.57 0.62
N ASN A 380 -24.30 0.60 1.22
CA ASN A 380 -25.53 1.37 1.04
C ASN A 380 -25.61 2.07 -0.31
N SER A 381 -24.47 2.46 -0.88
CA SER A 381 -24.38 3.08 -2.22
C SER A 381 -24.42 2.07 -3.38
N SER A 382 -24.18 0.79 -3.08
CA SER A 382 -24.30 -0.33 -4.03
C SER A 382 -25.71 -0.94 -4.09
N ARG A 383 -26.64 -0.46 -3.25
CA ARG A 383 -28.08 -0.79 -3.28
C ARG A 383 -28.86 0.30 -3.99
#